data_AF-A0A1F8NFS9-F1
#
_entry.id   AF-A0A1F8NFS9-F1
#
_cell.length_a   1.000
_cell.length_b   1.000
_cell.length_c   1.000
_cell.angle_alpha   90.00
_cell.angle_beta   90.00
_cell.angle_gamma   90.00
#
_symmetry.space_group_name_H-M   'P 1'
#
loop_
_entity.id
_entity.type
_entity.pdbx_description
1 polymer ?
#
loop_
_entity_poly.entity_id
_entity_poly.type
_entity_poly.pdbx_seq_one_letter_code
_entity_poly.pdbx_strand_id
1 'polypeptide(L)'
;MPVIPGVSETTRRIYAEGQILGNDPRAFSILGDCLSLPINLFGNYGKPGKYNLGDYAYLQPVIDWFVDSFTRQSISVGDGFNTAAVLSPLRADPKQCRKNESPMECEYRVHRPSYALISLGTDDWTIKPETYEERMRQIVSYTITQGIVPILATKADNREGNNAFNKIVARLAYEYDIPLWNFWAAVQPLDKHGVANDRGHLTWADPNHLEYTYSLQVAVPVRNVTALQTFTAVWHGVTAA
;
A
#
# COMPACT_ATOMS: atom_id res chain seq x y z
N MET A 1 16.92 -2.69 -3.75
CA MET A 1 15.67 -2.73 -4.55
C MET A 1 15.32 -1.32 -4.95
N PRO A 2 14.88 -1.06 -6.20
CA PRO A 2 14.50 0.27 -6.67
C PRO A 2 13.30 0.83 -5.89
N VAL A 3 13.09 2.15 -5.95
CA VAL A 3 11.91 2.80 -5.34
C VAL A 3 10.63 2.29 -5.97
N ILE A 4 10.59 2.27 -7.30
CA ILE A 4 9.47 1.77 -8.11
C ILE A 4 9.81 0.34 -8.57
N PRO A 5 8.94 -0.65 -8.33
CA PRO A 5 9.21 -2.04 -8.68
C PRO A 5 9.09 -2.30 -10.18
N GLY A 6 9.79 -3.35 -10.64
CA GLY A 6 9.44 -4.02 -11.89
C GLY A 6 8.31 -5.03 -11.70
N VAL A 7 7.78 -5.55 -12.81
CA VAL A 7 6.74 -6.60 -12.80
C VAL A 7 7.34 -7.91 -13.29
N SER A 8 7.22 -8.95 -12.47
CA SER A 8 7.67 -10.31 -12.76
C SER A 8 6.61 -11.12 -13.53
N GLU A 9 7.01 -12.26 -14.06
CA GLU A 9 6.07 -13.22 -14.65
C GLU A 9 5.11 -13.80 -13.59
N THR A 10 5.60 -14.02 -12.37
CA THR A 10 4.75 -14.43 -11.25
C THR A 10 3.63 -13.42 -11.00
N THR A 11 3.97 -12.13 -11.02
CA THR A 11 2.98 -11.04 -10.85
C THR A 11 1.94 -11.05 -11.97
N ARG A 12 2.35 -11.23 -13.23
CA ARG A 12 1.42 -11.34 -14.37
C ARG A 12 0.48 -12.53 -14.23
N ARG A 13 1.00 -13.68 -13.79
CA ARG A 13 0.21 -14.89 -13.55
C ARG A 13 -0.84 -14.70 -12.45
N ILE A 14 -0.46 -14.08 -11.32
CA ILE A 14 -1.41 -13.76 -10.24
C ILE A 14 -2.55 -12.88 -10.76
N TYR A 15 -2.21 -11.83 -11.53
CA TYR A 15 -3.21 -10.96 -12.12
C TYR A 15 -4.14 -11.71 -13.08
N ALA A 16 -3.59 -12.53 -13.99
CA ALA A 16 -4.37 -13.31 -14.95
C ALA A 16 -5.32 -14.31 -14.25
N GLU A 17 -4.87 -14.96 -13.18
CA GLU A 17 -5.70 -15.82 -12.35
C GLU A 17 -6.83 -15.01 -11.67
N GLY A 18 -6.53 -13.82 -11.15
CA GLY A 18 -7.53 -12.88 -10.65
C GLY A 18 -8.62 -12.52 -11.65
N GLN A 19 -8.25 -12.31 -12.92
CA GLN A 19 -9.24 -12.03 -13.97
C GLN A 19 -10.17 -13.22 -14.21
N ILE A 20 -9.65 -14.46 -14.16
CA ILE A 20 -10.47 -15.68 -14.25
C ILE A 20 -11.41 -15.81 -13.05
N LEU A 21 -10.94 -15.43 -11.85
CA LEU A 21 -11.73 -15.42 -10.63
C LEU A 21 -12.75 -14.26 -10.59
N GLY A 22 -12.70 -13.34 -11.54
CA GLY A 22 -13.59 -12.20 -11.69
C GLY A 22 -13.27 -11.01 -10.78
N ASN A 23 -12.01 -10.82 -10.43
CA ASN A 23 -11.55 -9.62 -9.73
C ASN A 23 -11.70 -8.41 -10.65
N ASP A 24 -12.09 -7.26 -10.09
CA ASP A 24 -12.28 -6.04 -10.85
C ASP A 24 -10.90 -5.43 -11.18
N PRO A 25 -10.53 -5.30 -12.48
CA PRO A 25 -9.24 -4.76 -12.89
C PRO A 25 -9.08 -3.26 -12.54
N ARG A 26 -10.16 -2.56 -12.22
CA ARG A 26 -10.19 -1.13 -11.83
C ARG A 26 -10.21 -0.93 -10.33
N ALA A 27 -10.14 -2.00 -9.55
CA ALA A 27 -10.21 -1.95 -8.09
C ALA A 27 -8.87 -2.32 -7.44
N PHE A 28 -8.46 -1.52 -6.46
CA PHE A 28 -7.42 -1.86 -5.51
C PHE A 28 -7.91 -1.71 -4.06
N SER A 29 -7.41 -2.58 -3.18
CA SER A 29 -7.58 -2.48 -1.74
C SER A 29 -6.30 -2.04 -1.06
N ILE A 30 -6.42 -1.52 0.17
CA ILE A 30 -5.28 -1.18 1.02
C ILE A 30 -5.41 -1.92 2.35
N LEU A 31 -4.31 -2.53 2.79
CA LEU A 31 -4.15 -3.07 4.14
C LEU A 31 -3.15 -2.17 4.85
N GLY A 32 -3.60 -1.44 5.88
CA GLY A 32 -2.74 -0.46 6.53
C GLY A 32 -3.33 0.19 7.77
N ASP A 33 -2.51 1.00 8.43
CA ASP A 33 -2.87 1.79 9.61
C ASP A 33 -3.53 3.13 9.23
N CYS A 34 -3.63 4.05 10.20
CA CYS A 34 -4.21 5.37 10.01
C CYS A 34 -3.52 6.19 8.90
N LEU A 35 -2.23 5.96 8.63
CA LEU A 35 -1.49 6.65 7.57
C LEU A 35 -1.97 6.24 6.17
N SER A 36 -2.72 5.15 6.06
CA SER A 36 -3.32 4.62 4.84
C SER A 36 -4.78 5.04 4.62
N LEU A 37 -5.37 5.82 5.54
CA LEU A 37 -6.72 6.37 5.36
C LEU A 37 -6.80 7.24 4.11
N PRO A 38 -7.95 7.33 3.41
CA PRO A 38 -8.09 8.16 2.22
C PRO A 38 -7.68 9.62 2.45
N ILE A 39 -7.96 10.18 3.62
CA ILE A 39 -7.55 11.56 3.96
C ILE A 39 -6.03 11.76 3.97
N ASN A 40 -5.26 10.70 4.21
CA ASN A 40 -3.80 10.76 4.36
C ASN A 40 -3.06 10.34 3.08
N LEU A 41 -3.51 9.28 2.39
CA LEU A 41 -2.77 8.67 1.27
C LEU A 41 -3.32 9.06 -0.11
N PHE A 42 -4.53 8.64 -0.45
CA PHE A 42 -4.99 8.57 -1.85
C PHE A 42 -6.27 9.36 -2.16
N GLY A 43 -7.03 9.74 -1.13
CA GLY A 43 -8.40 10.25 -1.27
C GLY A 43 -8.56 11.57 -2.02
N ASN A 44 -7.51 12.38 -2.12
CA ASN A 44 -7.56 13.62 -2.90
C ASN A 44 -7.39 13.38 -4.40
N TYR A 45 -6.66 12.35 -4.83
CA TYR A 45 -6.52 12.03 -6.26
C TYR A 45 -7.84 11.58 -6.90
N GLY A 46 -8.75 10.98 -6.12
CA GLY A 46 -10.10 10.65 -6.60
C GLY A 46 -11.09 11.82 -6.59
N LYS A 47 -10.66 13.05 -6.27
CA LYS A 47 -11.53 14.24 -6.16
C LYS A 47 -11.07 15.33 -7.12
N PRO A 48 -11.84 15.64 -8.18
CA PRO A 48 -11.50 16.73 -9.10
C PRO A 48 -11.21 18.04 -8.37
N GLY A 49 -10.11 18.70 -8.76
CA GLY A 49 -9.67 19.98 -8.18
C GLY A 49 -9.06 19.90 -6.77
N LYS A 50 -8.80 18.71 -6.23
CA LYS A 50 -8.11 18.51 -4.93
C LYS A 50 -6.63 18.15 -5.06
N TYR A 51 -6.10 18.14 -6.27
CA TYR A 51 -4.70 17.86 -6.55
C TYR A 51 -4.25 18.57 -7.83
N ASN A 52 -2.94 18.73 -7.97
CA ASN A 52 -2.26 19.16 -9.18
C ASN A 52 -0.95 18.36 -9.30
N LEU A 53 -0.77 17.71 -10.44
CA LEU A 53 0.34 16.77 -10.65
C LEU A 53 1.64 17.44 -11.07
N GLY A 54 1.63 18.71 -11.51
CA GLY A 54 2.82 19.37 -12.03
C GLY A 54 3.56 18.50 -13.07
N ASP A 55 4.86 18.29 -12.85
CA ASP A 55 5.72 17.45 -13.71
C ASP A 55 5.32 15.96 -13.73
N TYR A 56 4.41 15.54 -12.86
CA TYR A 56 3.89 14.18 -12.77
C TYR A 56 2.56 13.99 -13.52
N ALA A 57 2.20 14.88 -14.45
CA ALA A 57 0.97 14.80 -15.23
C ALA A 57 0.78 13.44 -15.96
N TYR A 58 1.86 12.72 -16.23
CA TYR A 58 1.82 11.36 -16.79
C TYR A 58 1.16 10.31 -15.86
N LEU A 59 0.93 10.63 -14.59
CA LEU A 59 0.22 9.78 -13.62
C LEU A 59 -1.32 9.92 -13.73
N GLN A 60 -1.84 10.88 -14.49
CA GLN A 60 -3.29 11.05 -14.65
C GLN A 60 -4.01 9.76 -15.10
N PRO A 61 -3.49 8.95 -16.05
CA PRO A 61 -4.16 7.71 -16.47
C PRO A 61 -4.35 6.68 -15.35
N VAL A 62 -3.41 6.56 -14.40
CA VAL A 62 -3.58 5.63 -13.27
C VAL A 62 -4.64 6.14 -12.29
N ILE A 63 -4.74 7.46 -12.13
CA ILE A 63 -5.78 8.10 -11.32
C ILE A 63 -7.16 7.83 -11.92
N ASP A 64 -7.30 8.03 -13.23
CA ASP A 64 -8.56 7.79 -13.95
C ASP A 64 -8.95 6.31 -13.94
N TRP A 65 -7.97 5.39 -14.02
CA TRP A 65 -8.23 3.96 -14.03
C TRP A 65 -8.81 3.45 -12.71
N PHE A 66 -8.27 3.91 -11.57
CA PHE A 66 -8.66 3.47 -10.23
C PHE A 66 -9.48 4.51 -9.44
N VAL A 67 -10.16 5.44 -10.14
CA VAL A 67 -10.83 6.61 -9.53
C VAL A 67 -11.72 6.25 -8.33
N ASP A 68 -12.47 5.14 -8.43
CA ASP A 68 -13.38 4.68 -7.38
C ASP A 68 -12.64 4.13 -6.15
N SER A 69 -11.47 3.50 -6.34
CA SER A 69 -10.64 3.00 -5.24
C SER A 69 -9.93 4.13 -4.49
N PHE A 70 -9.55 5.24 -5.15
CA PHE A 70 -8.87 6.35 -4.48
C PHE A 70 -9.71 6.96 -3.34
N THR A 71 -11.03 7.11 -3.54
CA THR A 71 -11.90 7.73 -2.54
C THR A 71 -12.45 6.75 -1.50
N ARG A 72 -12.34 5.44 -1.75
CA ARG A 72 -12.87 4.39 -0.89
C ARG A 72 -11.96 4.13 0.30
N GLN A 73 -12.52 4.14 1.50
CA GLN A 73 -11.83 3.61 2.67
C GLN A 73 -11.92 2.08 2.66
N SER A 74 -10.77 1.40 2.58
CA SER A 74 -10.72 -0.06 2.72
C SER A 74 -11.13 -0.49 4.12
N ILE A 75 -11.87 -1.60 4.23
CA ILE A 75 -12.30 -2.19 5.51
C ILE A 75 -11.07 -2.64 6.33
N SER A 76 -10.00 -3.01 5.64
CA SER A 76 -8.69 -3.36 6.19
C SER A 76 -7.79 -2.15 6.51
N VAL A 77 -8.35 -0.95 6.64
CA VAL A 77 -7.64 0.25 7.10
C VAL A 77 -8.31 0.85 8.33
N GLY A 78 -7.53 1.13 9.37
CA GLY A 78 -8.02 1.80 10.57
C GLY A 78 -6.92 2.22 11.54
N ASP A 79 -7.31 2.97 12.56
CA ASP A 79 -6.39 3.42 13.59
C ASP A 79 -5.77 2.22 14.34
N GLY A 80 -4.44 2.19 14.40
CA GLY A 80 -3.69 1.12 15.05
C GLY A 80 -3.73 -0.23 14.30
N PHE A 81 -4.18 -0.27 13.05
CA PHE A 81 -4.19 -1.51 12.28
C PHE A 81 -2.76 -1.97 11.98
N ASN A 82 -2.46 -3.19 12.43
CA ASN A 82 -1.19 -3.86 12.23
C ASN A 82 -1.42 -5.24 11.61
N THR A 83 -0.36 -6.05 11.46
CA THR A 83 -0.50 -7.38 10.85
C THR A 83 -1.51 -8.28 11.57
N ALA A 84 -1.63 -8.18 12.89
CA ALA A 84 -2.61 -8.95 13.66
C ALA A 84 -4.04 -8.45 13.40
N ALA A 85 -4.22 -7.13 13.29
CA ALA A 85 -5.53 -6.53 13.18
C ALA A 85 -6.23 -6.91 11.88
N VAL A 86 -5.52 -6.87 10.74
CA VAL A 86 -6.10 -7.23 9.44
C VAL A 86 -6.45 -8.71 9.33
N LEU A 87 -5.79 -9.57 10.12
CA LEU A 87 -6.00 -11.02 10.15
C LEU A 87 -7.05 -11.47 11.20
N SER A 88 -7.42 -10.59 12.14
CA SER A 88 -8.27 -10.99 13.27
C SER A 88 -9.74 -10.66 13.03
N PRO A 89 -10.66 -11.63 13.07
CA PRO A 89 -12.11 -11.36 13.02
C PRO A 89 -12.62 -10.46 14.15
N LEU A 90 -11.86 -10.33 15.26
CA LEU A 90 -12.20 -9.42 16.35
C LEU A 90 -12.07 -7.94 15.97
N ARG A 91 -11.44 -7.64 14.83
CA ARG A 91 -11.23 -6.28 14.31
C ARG A 91 -12.12 -5.97 13.11
N ALA A 92 -12.97 -6.90 12.68
CA ALA A 92 -13.87 -6.73 11.56
C ALA A 92 -15.03 -5.77 11.87
N ASP A 93 -15.47 -5.00 10.87
CA ASP A 93 -16.68 -4.18 10.99
C ASP A 93 -17.91 -5.08 10.91
N PRO A 94 -18.69 -5.25 12.00
CA PRO A 94 -19.86 -6.14 12.01
C PRO A 94 -20.99 -5.67 11.08
N LYS A 95 -20.94 -4.43 10.57
CA LYS A 95 -21.92 -3.92 9.60
C LYS A 95 -21.62 -4.36 8.16
N GLN A 96 -20.36 -4.69 7.86
CA GLN A 96 -19.91 -5.01 6.50
C GLN A 96 -19.42 -6.46 6.36
N CYS A 97 -18.92 -7.03 7.46
CA CYS A 97 -18.24 -8.31 7.48
C CYS A 97 -19.13 -9.43 7.99
N ARG A 98 -18.92 -10.63 7.43
CA ARG A 98 -19.59 -11.84 7.88
C ARG A 98 -19.04 -12.26 9.24
N LYS A 99 -19.81 -13.09 9.96
CA LYS A 99 -19.33 -13.70 11.20
C LYS A 99 -18.04 -14.49 10.93
N ASN A 100 -17.03 -14.31 11.79
CA ASN A 100 -15.70 -14.92 11.72
C ASN A 100 -14.83 -14.49 10.52
N GLU A 101 -15.25 -13.48 9.76
CA GLU A 101 -14.44 -12.90 8.70
C GLU A 101 -13.47 -11.85 9.29
N SER A 102 -12.21 -11.88 8.90
CA SER A 102 -11.24 -10.83 9.22
C SER A 102 -11.44 -9.57 8.36
N PRO A 103 -10.92 -8.39 8.76
CA PRO A 103 -10.99 -7.18 7.92
C PRO A 103 -10.44 -7.38 6.50
N MET A 104 -9.35 -8.13 6.34
CA MET A 104 -8.76 -8.44 5.03
C MET A 104 -9.69 -9.31 4.19
N GLU A 105 -10.19 -10.42 4.74
CA GLU A 105 -11.11 -11.32 4.02
C GLU A 105 -12.39 -10.59 3.60
N CYS A 106 -12.91 -9.76 4.49
CA CYS A 106 -14.09 -8.93 4.27
C CYS A 106 -13.87 -7.91 3.16
N GLU A 107 -12.74 -7.20 3.21
CA GLU A 107 -12.33 -6.26 2.18
C GLU A 107 -12.27 -6.93 0.80
N TYR A 108 -11.56 -8.06 0.69
CA TYR A 108 -11.38 -8.76 -0.58
C TYR A 108 -12.70 -9.33 -1.11
N ARG A 109 -13.56 -9.86 -0.25
CA ARG A 109 -14.89 -10.33 -0.65
C ARG A 109 -15.77 -9.21 -1.17
N VAL A 110 -15.80 -8.07 -0.47
CA VAL A 110 -16.70 -6.95 -0.79
C VAL A 110 -16.19 -6.17 -2.00
N HIS A 111 -14.89 -5.89 -2.06
CA HIS A 111 -14.32 -5.03 -3.09
C HIS A 111 -13.85 -5.79 -4.33
N ARG A 112 -13.49 -7.08 -4.19
CA ARG A 112 -12.96 -7.94 -5.27
C ARG A 112 -11.84 -7.27 -6.08
N PRO A 113 -10.79 -6.73 -5.42
CA PRO A 113 -9.77 -5.95 -6.10
C PRO A 113 -8.86 -6.82 -6.97
N SER A 114 -8.21 -6.25 -7.98
CA SER A 114 -7.10 -6.92 -8.68
C SER A 114 -5.73 -6.63 -8.04
N TYR A 115 -5.65 -5.61 -7.18
CA TYR A 115 -4.42 -5.17 -6.53
C TYR A 115 -4.64 -4.93 -5.04
N ALA A 116 -3.65 -5.22 -4.21
CA ALA A 116 -3.68 -4.89 -2.78
C ALA A 116 -2.38 -4.24 -2.35
N LEU A 117 -2.43 -2.98 -1.92
CA LEU A 117 -1.31 -2.30 -1.27
C LEU A 117 -1.23 -2.75 0.18
N ILE A 118 -0.14 -3.40 0.57
CA ILE A 118 0.11 -3.88 1.92
C ILE A 118 1.14 -2.96 2.58
N SER A 119 0.64 -2.01 3.37
CA SER A 119 1.42 -0.99 4.08
C SER A 119 1.26 -1.16 5.59
N LEU A 120 1.87 -2.21 6.13
CA LEU A 120 1.81 -2.61 7.55
C LEU A 120 3.20 -2.69 8.16
N GLY A 121 3.33 -2.39 9.45
CA GLY A 121 4.57 -2.58 10.22
C GLY A 121 4.88 -1.47 11.22
N THR A 122 4.40 -0.25 10.99
CA THR A 122 4.64 0.88 11.92
C THR A 122 3.98 0.64 13.28
N ASP A 123 2.82 -0.02 13.32
CA ASP A 123 2.10 -0.41 14.54
C ASP A 123 2.36 -1.85 15.01
N ASP A 124 3.33 -2.54 14.38
CA ASP A 124 3.85 -3.85 14.81
C ASP A 124 5.12 -3.72 15.67
N TRP A 125 5.63 -2.51 15.92
CA TRP A 125 6.97 -2.25 16.47
C TRP A 125 7.27 -2.88 17.86
N THR A 126 6.25 -3.35 18.59
CA THR A 126 6.39 -4.02 19.89
C THR A 126 6.52 -5.54 19.79
N ILE A 127 6.26 -6.14 18.62
CA ILE A 127 6.33 -7.60 18.42
C ILE A 127 7.69 -8.04 17.87
N LYS A 128 7.97 -9.34 17.99
CA LYS A 128 9.19 -9.92 17.46
C LYS A 128 9.17 -9.96 15.91
N PRO A 129 10.32 -9.76 15.24
CA PRO A 129 10.43 -9.89 13.78
C PRO A 129 9.87 -11.20 13.23
N GLU A 130 10.06 -12.32 13.92
CA GLU A 130 9.57 -13.63 13.48
C GLU A 130 8.04 -13.66 13.44
N THR A 131 7.38 -13.11 14.45
CA THR A 131 5.91 -13.00 14.50
C THR A 131 5.39 -12.06 13.40
N TYR A 132 6.10 -10.96 13.12
CA TYR A 132 5.74 -10.06 12.03
C TYR A 132 5.85 -10.75 10.67
N GLU A 133 6.94 -11.49 10.44
CA GLU A 133 7.14 -12.26 9.22
C GLU A 133 6.08 -13.33 9.01
N GLU A 134 5.76 -14.13 10.03
CA GLU A 134 4.71 -15.16 9.97
C GLU A 134 3.37 -14.56 9.52
N ARG A 135 2.98 -13.41 10.08
CA ARG A 135 1.73 -12.74 9.73
C ARG A 135 1.78 -12.10 8.36
N MET A 136 2.87 -11.43 8.00
CA MET A 136 3.05 -10.89 6.65
C MET A 136 3.00 -11.99 5.59
N ARG A 137 3.58 -13.15 5.87
CA ARG A 137 3.52 -14.33 5.01
C ARG A 137 2.09 -14.84 4.84
N GLN A 138 1.30 -14.87 5.92
CA GLN A 138 -0.12 -15.21 5.87
C GLN A 138 -0.92 -14.22 5.01
N ILE A 139 -0.70 -12.92 5.20
CA ILE A 139 -1.35 -11.84 4.43
C ILE A 139 -1.00 -11.98 2.93
N VAL A 140 0.29 -12.11 2.60
CA VAL A 140 0.75 -12.27 1.22
C VAL A 140 0.15 -13.52 0.58
N SER A 141 0.27 -14.67 1.24
CA SER A 141 -0.22 -15.94 0.70
C SER A 141 -1.72 -15.90 0.46
N TYR A 142 -2.51 -15.36 1.40
CA TYR A 142 -3.95 -15.21 1.22
C TYR A 142 -4.31 -14.25 0.09
N THR A 143 -3.60 -13.11 -0.01
CA THR A 143 -3.81 -12.15 -1.12
C THR A 143 -3.58 -12.81 -2.48
N ILE A 144 -2.51 -13.60 -2.60
CA ILE A 144 -2.19 -14.37 -3.82
C ILE A 144 -3.28 -15.41 -4.10
N THR A 145 -3.77 -16.15 -3.10
CA THR A 145 -4.80 -17.19 -3.32
C THR A 145 -6.15 -16.62 -3.75
N GLN A 146 -6.40 -15.33 -3.51
CA GLN A 146 -7.57 -14.62 -4.03
C GLN A 146 -7.35 -14.08 -5.46
N GLY A 147 -6.21 -14.36 -6.10
CA GLY A 147 -5.85 -13.81 -7.42
C GLY A 147 -5.62 -12.30 -7.39
N ILE A 148 -5.20 -11.76 -6.24
CA ILE A 148 -4.97 -10.33 -6.04
C ILE A 148 -3.46 -10.10 -6.07
N VAL A 149 -2.98 -9.14 -6.88
CA VAL A 149 -1.57 -8.78 -6.93
C VAL A 149 -1.18 -8.06 -5.63
N PRO A 150 -0.34 -8.64 -4.75
CA PRO A 150 0.11 -7.97 -3.54
C PRO A 150 1.25 -7.00 -3.89
N ILE A 151 1.09 -5.73 -3.54
CA ILE A 151 2.13 -4.70 -3.63
C ILE A 151 2.60 -4.42 -2.21
N LEU A 152 3.80 -4.88 -1.87
CA LEU A 152 4.36 -4.63 -0.54
C LEU A 152 4.93 -3.21 -0.45
N ALA A 153 4.82 -2.58 0.71
CA ALA A 153 5.44 -1.28 0.98
C ALA A 153 6.40 -1.38 2.16
N THR A 154 7.62 -0.84 2.01
CA THR A 154 8.49 -0.58 3.16
C THR A 154 7.98 0.63 3.95
N LYS A 155 8.38 0.76 5.21
CA LYS A 155 8.04 1.90 6.08
C LYS A 155 9.20 2.88 6.21
N ALA A 156 8.90 4.16 6.38
CA ALA A 156 9.91 5.20 6.58
C ALA A 156 10.57 5.13 7.95
N ASP A 157 9.79 4.86 9.00
CA ASP A 157 10.28 4.78 10.37
C ASP A 157 11.13 3.51 10.61
N ASN A 158 11.83 3.50 11.74
CA ASN A 158 12.53 2.33 12.27
C ASN A 158 12.21 2.17 13.77
N ARG A 159 10.92 2.14 14.13
CA ARG A 159 10.47 2.01 15.53
C ARG A 159 10.94 0.72 16.21
N GLU A 160 11.15 -0.35 15.44
CA GLU A 160 11.75 -1.61 15.91
C GLU A 160 13.27 -1.50 16.17
N GLY A 161 13.90 -0.41 15.73
CA GLY A 161 15.29 -0.06 16.04
C GLY A 161 16.38 -0.74 15.20
N ASN A 162 16.08 -1.86 14.52
CA ASN A 162 17.07 -2.67 13.78
C ASN A 162 16.75 -2.86 12.28
N ASN A 163 15.75 -2.15 11.76
CA ASN A 163 15.19 -2.23 10.41
C ASN A 163 14.74 -3.66 10.02
N ALA A 164 14.40 -4.51 11.00
CA ALA A 164 14.04 -5.89 10.72
C ALA A 164 12.79 -6.00 9.85
N PHE A 165 11.81 -5.11 10.02
CA PHE A 165 10.55 -5.23 9.28
C PHE A 165 10.73 -4.89 7.80
N ASN A 166 11.47 -3.82 7.48
CA ASN A 166 11.80 -3.51 6.08
C ASN A 166 12.63 -4.63 5.40
N LYS A 167 13.53 -5.29 6.14
CA LYS A 167 14.28 -6.46 5.64
C LYS A 167 13.36 -7.65 5.37
N ILE A 168 12.40 -7.92 6.26
CA ILE A 168 11.40 -8.97 6.08
C ILE A 168 10.52 -8.67 4.87
N VAL A 169 9.98 -7.46 4.77
CA VAL A 169 9.14 -7.03 3.64
C VAL A 169 9.89 -7.19 2.31
N ALA A 170 11.15 -6.76 2.24
CA ALA A 170 11.98 -6.93 1.05
C ALA A 170 12.26 -8.40 0.72
N ARG A 171 12.54 -9.22 1.73
CA ARG A 171 12.74 -10.67 1.55
C ARG A 171 11.48 -11.36 1.05
N LEU A 172 10.31 -11.05 1.62
CA LEU A 172 9.04 -11.64 1.19
C LEU A 172 8.69 -11.22 -0.25
N ALA A 173 8.92 -9.96 -0.63
CA ALA A 173 8.71 -9.53 -2.01
C ALA A 173 9.59 -10.32 -3.00
N TYR A 174 10.86 -10.53 -2.64
CA TYR A 174 11.79 -11.34 -3.43
C TYR A 174 11.38 -12.83 -3.46
N GLU A 175 11.01 -13.39 -2.31
CA GLU A 175 10.65 -14.80 -2.16
C GLU A 175 9.40 -15.18 -2.96
N TYR A 176 8.37 -14.33 -2.91
CA TYR A 176 7.12 -14.53 -3.65
C TYR A 176 7.18 -13.98 -5.08
N ASP A 177 8.28 -13.33 -5.47
CA ASP A 177 8.47 -12.70 -6.77
C ASP A 177 7.33 -11.71 -7.11
N ILE A 178 7.01 -10.82 -6.16
CA ILE A 178 5.91 -9.83 -6.22
C ILE A 178 6.44 -8.38 -6.06
N PRO A 179 5.65 -7.36 -6.47
CA PRO A 179 6.10 -5.97 -6.42
C PRO A 179 6.38 -5.45 -5.01
N LEU A 180 7.47 -4.69 -4.87
CA LEU A 180 7.82 -3.92 -3.68
C LEU A 180 7.95 -2.43 -4.01
N TRP A 181 7.07 -1.62 -3.44
CA TRP A 181 7.31 -0.19 -3.33
C TRP A 181 8.29 0.09 -2.19
N ASN A 182 9.51 0.50 -2.55
CA ASN A 182 10.54 0.81 -1.57
C ASN A 182 10.41 2.26 -1.08
N PHE A 183 9.32 2.54 -0.36
CA PHE A 183 9.04 3.85 0.23
C PHE A 183 10.17 4.33 1.17
N TRP A 184 10.76 3.43 1.96
CA TRP A 184 11.92 3.74 2.80
C TRP A 184 13.04 4.41 1.99
N ALA A 185 13.39 3.87 0.81
CA ALA A 185 14.41 4.44 -0.06
C ALA A 185 13.98 5.78 -0.67
N ALA A 186 12.68 5.97 -0.95
CA ALA A 186 12.15 7.21 -1.52
C ALA A 186 12.37 8.42 -0.59
N VAL A 187 12.30 8.20 0.73
CA VAL A 187 12.40 9.28 1.72
C VAL A 187 13.79 9.47 2.32
N GLN A 188 14.75 8.57 2.07
CA GLN A 188 16.12 8.71 2.60
C GLN A 188 16.80 10.04 2.25
N PRO A 189 16.62 10.62 1.04
CA PRO A 189 17.23 11.91 0.69
C PRO A 189 16.63 13.12 1.43
N LEU A 190 15.48 12.97 2.10
CA LEU A 190 14.79 14.07 2.77
C LEU A 190 15.41 14.39 4.13
N ASP A 191 15.15 15.60 4.64
CA ASP A 191 15.50 15.93 6.02
C ASP A 191 14.86 14.94 7.00
N LYS A 192 15.63 14.54 8.01
CA LYS A 192 15.28 13.49 8.98
C LYS A 192 14.77 12.19 8.35
N HIS A 193 15.17 11.92 7.10
CA HIS A 193 14.71 10.78 6.31
C HIS A 193 13.18 10.71 6.22
N GLY A 194 12.51 11.86 6.27
CA GLY A 194 11.06 11.96 6.15
C GLY A 194 10.26 11.63 7.41
N VAL A 195 10.91 11.45 8.56
CA VAL A 195 10.23 11.07 9.82
C VAL A 195 10.22 12.25 10.80
N ALA A 196 9.06 12.52 11.39
CA ALA A 196 8.87 13.55 12.41
C ALA A 196 9.58 13.19 13.73
N ASN A 197 9.69 14.17 14.63
CA ASN A 197 10.45 14.01 15.88
C ASN A 197 9.89 12.91 16.82
N ASP A 198 8.62 12.53 16.66
CA ASP A 198 7.97 11.45 17.41
C ASP A 198 8.32 10.03 16.92
N ARG A 199 9.19 9.94 15.89
CA ARG A 199 9.72 8.69 15.32
C ARG A 199 8.68 7.77 14.68
N GLY A 200 7.46 8.24 14.46
CA GLY A 200 6.38 7.43 13.87
C GLY A 200 5.64 8.13 12.74
N HIS A 201 5.42 9.45 12.83
CA HIS A 201 4.72 10.19 11.80
C HIS A 201 5.66 10.68 10.70
N LEU A 202 5.10 10.87 9.51
CA LEU A 202 5.81 11.43 8.36
C LEU A 202 5.89 12.96 8.46
N THR A 203 6.95 13.55 7.91
CA THR A 203 7.00 15.00 7.70
C THR A 203 5.94 15.43 6.69
N TRP A 204 5.23 16.52 6.99
CA TRP A 204 3.99 16.89 6.32
C TRP A 204 4.11 18.24 5.58
N ALA A 205 3.49 18.30 4.40
CA ALA A 205 3.11 19.51 3.66
C ALA A 205 1.80 19.19 2.90
N ASP A 206 1.27 20.15 2.16
CA ASP A 206 0.12 19.89 1.28
C ASP A 206 0.44 18.74 0.30
N PRO A 207 -0.22 17.57 0.45
CA PRO A 207 0.30 16.34 -0.15
C PRO A 207 -0.03 16.12 -1.61
N ASN A 208 -0.83 16.99 -2.23
CA ASN A 208 -1.35 16.74 -3.58
C ASN A 208 -1.17 17.93 -4.53
N HIS A 209 -0.41 18.95 -4.13
CA HIS A 209 -0.01 20.07 -4.99
C HIS A 209 1.47 19.93 -5.35
N LEU A 210 1.74 19.13 -6.38
CA LEU A 210 3.10 18.75 -6.84
C LEU A 210 3.72 19.78 -7.79
N GLU A 211 2.99 20.83 -8.17
CA GLU A 211 3.50 21.99 -8.89
C GLU A 211 4.48 22.82 -8.05
N TYR A 212 4.44 22.68 -6.73
CA TYR A 212 5.34 23.37 -5.82
C TYR A 212 6.55 22.51 -5.48
N THR A 213 7.75 23.03 -5.75
CA THR A 213 9.02 22.33 -5.49
C THR A 213 9.22 21.98 -4.01
N TYR A 214 8.65 22.76 -3.09
CA TYR A 214 8.74 22.48 -1.65
C TYR A 214 7.92 21.25 -1.23
N SER A 215 6.88 20.85 -1.97
CA SER A 215 6.05 19.68 -1.63
C SER A 215 6.91 18.42 -1.60
N LEU A 216 7.85 18.26 -2.53
CA LEU A 216 8.72 17.08 -2.60
C LEU A 216 9.92 17.12 -1.64
N GLN A 217 9.96 18.09 -0.72
CA GLN A 217 10.99 18.19 0.33
C GLN A 217 10.56 17.51 1.65
N VAL A 218 9.35 16.96 1.71
CA VAL A 218 8.79 16.26 2.88
C VAL A 218 8.14 14.93 2.49
N ALA A 219 7.89 14.07 3.46
CA ALA A 219 7.61 12.67 3.22
C ALA A 219 6.20 12.36 2.70
N VAL A 220 5.15 13.04 3.17
CA VAL A 220 3.77 12.71 2.73
C VAL A 220 3.59 12.91 1.21
N PRO A 221 4.00 14.02 0.58
CA PRO A 221 3.90 14.18 -0.87
C PRO A 221 4.77 13.16 -1.63
N VAL A 222 6.01 12.91 -1.18
CA VAL A 222 6.91 11.88 -1.77
C VAL A 222 6.31 10.49 -1.67
N ARG A 223 5.68 10.16 -0.54
CA ARG A 223 4.95 8.92 -0.34
C ARG A 223 3.83 8.78 -1.38
N ASN A 224 2.96 9.78 -1.45
CA ASN A 224 1.76 9.72 -2.26
C ASN A 224 2.11 9.62 -3.75
N VAL A 225 3.10 10.39 -4.24
CA VAL A 225 3.51 10.36 -5.65
C VAL A 225 4.23 9.05 -6.01
N THR A 226 5.11 8.53 -5.15
CA THR A 226 5.83 7.28 -5.44
C THR A 226 4.93 6.04 -5.32
N ALA A 227 3.86 6.12 -4.52
CA ALA A 227 2.79 5.13 -4.53
C ALA A 227 2.05 5.13 -5.87
N LEU A 228 1.66 6.30 -6.41
CA LEU A 228 1.04 6.41 -7.74
C LEU A 228 1.94 5.89 -8.86
N GLN A 229 3.24 6.22 -8.82
CA GLN A 229 4.22 5.68 -9.75
C GLN A 229 4.30 4.14 -9.67
N THR A 230 4.23 3.58 -8.45
CA THR A 230 4.19 2.13 -8.28
C THR A 230 2.93 1.52 -8.90
N PHE A 231 1.75 2.07 -8.62
CA PHE A 231 0.51 1.60 -9.25
C PHE A 231 0.58 1.70 -10.77
N THR A 232 1.14 2.78 -11.32
CA THR A 232 1.35 2.96 -12.76
C THR A 232 2.23 1.84 -13.34
N ALA A 233 3.38 1.59 -12.71
CA ALA A 233 4.31 0.55 -13.15
C ALA A 233 3.71 -0.86 -13.08
N VAL A 234 3.01 -1.18 -11.99
CA VAL A 234 2.38 -2.50 -11.79
C VAL A 234 1.21 -2.69 -12.74
N TRP A 235 0.32 -1.70 -12.86
CA TRP A 235 -0.83 -1.74 -13.77
C TRP A 235 -0.39 -1.94 -15.22
N HIS A 236 0.53 -1.12 -15.73
CA HIS A 236 1.05 -1.30 -17.09
C HIS A 236 1.77 -2.62 -17.25
N GLY A 237 2.57 -3.02 -16.26
CA GLY A 237 3.34 -4.25 -16.33
C GLY A 237 2.47 -5.50 -16.36
N VAL A 238 1.28 -5.53 -15.76
CA VAL A 238 0.39 -6.72 -15.83
C VAL A 238 -0.60 -6.69 -16.99
N THR A 239 -0.90 -5.50 -17.54
CA THR A 239 -1.88 -5.35 -18.63
C THR A 239 -1.27 -5.31 -20.03
N ALA A 240 0.03 -5.06 -20.16
CA ALA A 240 0.73 -5.03 -21.44
C ALA A 240 1.14 -6.42 -21.98
N ALA A 241 0.43 -7.49 -21.58
CA ALA A 241 0.68 -8.87 -22.04
C ALA A 241 -0.23 -9.25 -23.21
#